data_AF-A7J0K4-F1
#
_entry.id   AF-A7J0K4-F1
#
_cell.length_a   1.000
_cell.length_b   1.000
_cell.length_c   1.000
_cell.angle_alpha   90.00
_cell.angle_beta   90.00
_cell.angle_gamma   90.00
#
_symmetry.space_group_name_H-M   'P 1'
#
loop_
_entity.id
_entity.type
_entity.pdbx_description
1 polymer ?
#
loop_
_entity_poly.entity_id
_entity_poly.type
_entity_poly.pdbx_seq_one_letter_code
_entity_poly.pdbx_strand_id
1 'polypeptide(L)'
;DPFAFAKPFWNWDSPAGMQMPAIYADTKSPLYDQLRNANHLPPTLVDLDYNGSDIASSKQAQISSNLTIMYRQLVSNGKTPELFFGSPFRAGDNDENGVQGSVENIPHGPVHIWCGDNTQPNLEDMGNFYSAGRDPIFYAHHSNIDRMWKIWKTLGGRRQDFTDPDWLNASFLFYDENAQPVRVKVKDCLDTNKLGYGYQDVDIPWLESRPTPRRSKLVKLKNAFKSLGVAHAAEGPKVEFPLVLESVIKTTVARPKKSRSKKEKEEEEEVLVIEDIVFDKNVPVKFDVYINDEDDSPSGPDKSEFAGSFVS
;
A
#
# COMPACT_ATOMS: atom_id res chain seq x y z
N ASP A 1 23.89 17.16 -21.67
CA ASP A 1 24.88 16.37 -20.95
C ASP A 1 24.37 14.93 -20.87
N PRO A 2 24.94 13.96 -21.60
CA PRO A 2 24.48 12.56 -21.56
C PRO A 2 24.58 11.93 -20.16
N PHE A 3 25.28 12.57 -19.22
CA PHE A 3 25.36 12.16 -17.82
C PHE A 3 24.19 12.67 -16.94
N ALA A 4 23.19 13.36 -17.52
CA ALA A 4 22.07 13.96 -16.77
C ALA A 4 20.70 13.30 -17.02
N PHE A 5 20.66 12.08 -17.60
CA PHE A 5 19.39 11.38 -17.74
C PHE A 5 18.80 11.01 -16.38
N ALA A 6 17.53 11.37 -16.15
CA ALA A 6 16.77 10.98 -14.98
C ALA A 6 15.46 10.30 -15.41
N LYS A 7 15.15 9.19 -14.77
CA LYS A 7 13.90 8.46 -14.99
C LYS A 7 12.73 9.28 -14.42
N PRO A 8 11.58 9.40 -15.10
CA PRO A 8 10.40 9.99 -14.51
C PRO A 8 9.87 9.12 -13.35
N PHE A 9 9.03 9.72 -12.51
CA PHE A 9 8.19 9.00 -11.56
C PHE A 9 6.72 9.24 -11.91
N TRP A 10 5.91 8.19 -11.89
CA TRP A 10 4.46 8.33 -12.04
C TRP A 10 3.89 8.88 -10.72
N ASN A 11 3.57 10.17 -10.70
CA ASN A 11 3.14 10.90 -9.50
C ASN A 11 1.66 10.61 -9.10
N TRP A 12 1.29 9.33 -8.97
CA TRP A 12 -0.07 8.89 -8.64
C TRP A 12 -0.52 9.29 -7.23
N ASP A 13 0.39 9.77 -6.37
CA ASP A 13 0.07 10.33 -5.06
C ASP A 13 -0.39 11.80 -5.10
N SER A 14 -0.38 12.42 -6.29
CA SER A 14 -0.88 13.78 -6.50
C SER A 14 -1.99 13.79 -7.58
N PRO A 15 -3.07 14.59 -7.42
CA PRO A 15 -4.23 14.54 -8.33
C PRO A 15 -3.89 14.68 -9.82
N ALA A 16 -2.93 15.55 -10.17
CA ALA A 16 -2.53 15.77 -11.56
C ALA A 16 -1.78 14.57 -12.17
N GLY A 17 -1.17 13.72 -11.32
CA GLY A 17 -0.45 12.51 -11.73
C GLY A 17 -1.24 11.22 -11.53
N MET A 18 -2.51 11.27 -11.10
CA MET A 18 -3.34 10.07 -10.92
C MET A 18 -3.77 9.42 -12.24
N GLN A 19 -3.73 10.15 -13.36
CA GLN A 19 -3.92 9.52 -14.68
C GLN A 19 -2.62 8.85 -15.11
N MET A 20 -2.74 7.78 -15.91
CA MET A 20 -1.59 7.25 -16.63
C MET A 20 -0.91 8.40 -17.42
N PRO A 21 0.40 8.63 -17.28
CA PRO A 21 1.02 9.78 -17.92
C PRO A 21 0.95 9.65 -19.45
N ALA A 22 0.62 10.75 -20.14
CA ALA A 22 0.35 10.74 -21.58
C ALA A 22 1.49 10.16 -22.43
N ILE A 23 2.75 10.32 -21.99
CA ILE A 23 3.93 9.76 -22.67
C ILE A 23 3.93 8.22 -22.73
N TYR A 24 3.24 7.56 -21.80
CA TYR A 24 3.05 6.11 -21.80
C TYR A 24 1.79 5.72 -22.58
N ALA A 25 0.73 6.55 -22.55
CA ALA A 25 -0.54 6.24 -23.20
C ALA A 25 -0.58 6.51 -24.73
N ASP A 26 0.36 7.28 -25.27
CA ASP A 26 0.44 7.54 -26.72
C ASP A 26 0.93 6.28 -27.48
N THR A 27 0.08 5.71 -28.33
CA THR A 27 0.36 4.50 -29.12
C THR A 27 1.56 4.63 -30.07
N LYS A 28 2.04 5.84 -30.34
CA LYS A 28 3.23 6.11 -31.16
C LYS A 28 4.51 6.26 -30.32
N SER A 29 4.38 6.31 -29.00
CA SER A 29 5.50 6.43 -28.07
C SER A 29 6.26 5.11 -27.98
N PRO A 30 7.61 5.12 -27.88
CA PRO A 30 8.37 3.92 -27.53
C PRO A 30 8.12 3.45 -26.10
N LEU A 31 7.42 4.25 -25.29
CA LEU A 31 7.00 3.91 -23.92
C LEU A 31 5.61 3.26 -23.88
N TYR A 32 4.96 3.11 -25.03
CA TYR A 32 3.66 2.47 -25.12
C TYR A 32 3.76 0.97 -24.91
N ASP A 33 2.73 0.42 -24.26
CA ASP A 33 2.48 -1.01 -24.20
C ASP A 33 1.01 -1.24 -24.57
N GLN A 34 0.77 -2.27 -25.40
CA GLN A 34 -0.56 -2.68 -25.81
C GLN A 34 -1.26 -3.53 -24.76
N LEU A 35 -0.52 -4.19 -23.86
CA LEU A 35 -1.03 -5.08 -22.82
C LEU A 35 -1.32 -4.29 -21.54
N ARG A 36 -2.22 -3.31 -21.67
CA ARG A 36 -2.77 -2.52 -20.55
C ARG A 36 -4.28 -2.58 -20.56
N ASN A 37 -4.91 -2.42 -19.39
CA ASN A 37 -6.37 -2.32 -19.31
C ASN A 37 -6.88 -1.13 -20.13
N ALA A 38 -7.62 -1.43 -21.19
CA ALA A 38 -8.13 -0.41 -22.13
C ALA A 38 -9.09 0.60 -21.48
N ASN A 39 -9.80 0.21 -20.40
CA ASN A 39 -10.71 1.10 -19.66
C ASN A 39 -9.95 2.10 -18.76
N HIS A 40 -8.67 1.85 -18.52
CA HIS A 40 -7.84 2.59 -17.57
C HIS A 40 -6.84 3.55 -18.24
N LEU A 41 -6.88 3.67 -19.57
CA LEU A 41 -6.18 4.73 -20.27
C LEU A 41 -6.75 6.12 -19.89
N PRO A 42 -5.98 7.21 -20.07
CA PRO A 42 -6.46 8.55 -19.78
C PRO A 42 -7.79 8.85 -20.50
N PRO A 43 -8.75 9.52 -19.84
CA PRO A 43 -8.58 10.33 -18.62
C PRO A 43 -8.92 9.60 -17.30
N THR A 44 -8.96 8.27 -17.28
CA THR A 44 -9.29 7.49 -16.08
C THR A 44 -8.24 7.72 -14.98
N LEU A 45 -8.69 7.94 -13.75
CA LEU A 45 -7.83 8.08 -12.59
C LEU A 45 -7.49 6.69 -12.06
N VAL A 46 -6.23 6.47 -11.68
CA VAL A 46 -5.82 5.27 -10.96
C VAL A 46 -6.64 5.10 -9.69
N ASP A 47 -6.99 3.86 -9.38
CA ASP A 47 -7.62 3.51 -8.11
C ASP A 47 -6.58 2.86 -7.19
N LEU A 48 -6.15 3.59 -6.15
CA LEU A 48 -5.14 3.06 -5.22
C LEU A 48 -5.72 2.02 -4.26
N ASP A 49 -7.03 1.78 -4.27
CA ASP A 49 -7.71 0.71 -3.54
C ASP A 49 -8.38 -0.31 -4.50
N TYR A 50 -7.88 -0.38 -5.75
CA TYR A 50 -8.46 -1.21 -6.79
C TYR A 50 -8.63 -2.67 -6.34
N ASN A 51 -9.82 -3.20 -6.58
CA ASN A 51 -10.24 -4.53 -6.15
C ASN A 51 -10.48 -5.50 -7.33
N GLY A 52 -9.96 -5.17 -8.51
CA GLY A 52 -10.20 -5.94 -9.74
C GLY A 52 -11.52 -5.63 -10.44
N SER A 53 -12.28 -4.65 -9.95
CA SER A 53 -13.56 -4.24 -10.56
C SER A 53 -13.71 -2.72 -10.62
N ASP A 54 -14.25 -2.24 -11.74
CA ASP A 54 -14.40 -0.81 -11.98
C ASP A 54 -15.69 -0.30 -11.31
N ILE A 55 -15.57 0.19 -10.09
CA ILE A 55 -16.70 0.77 -9.35
C ILE A 55 -16.85 2.24 -9.75
N ALA A 56 -18.01 2.58 -10.32
CA ALA A 56 -18.30 3.96 -10.72
C ALA A 56 -18.22 4.92 -9.52
N SER A 57 -17.27 5.85 -9.57
CA SER A 57 -17.09 6.90 -8.58
C SER A 57 -16.94 8.26 -9.27
N SER A 58 -17.21 9.35 -8.54
CA SER A 58 -16.89 10.69 -9.07
C SER A 58 -15.37 10.92 -9.00
N LYS A 59 -14.82 11.73 -9.91
CA LYS A 59 -13.39 12.11 -9.88
C LYS A 59 -12.96 12.65 -8.51
N GLN A 60 -13.80 13.46 -7.89
CA GLN A 60 -13.53 14.02 -6.56
C GLN A 60 -13.48 12.95 -5.48
N ALA A 61 -14.37 11.96 -5.55
CA ALA A 61 -14.38 10.84 -4.62
C ALA A 61 -13.14 9.95 -4.80
N GLN A 62 -12.74 9.64 -6.04
CA GLN A 62 -11.53 8.86 -6.32
C GLN A 62 -10.26 9.57 -5.81
N ILE A 63 -10.13 10.88 -6.07
CA ILE A 63 -9.01 11.68 -5.56
C ILE A 63 -8.98 11.64 -4.03
N SER A 64 -10.12 11.86 -3.38
CA SER A 64 -10.21 11.82 -1.91
C SER A 64 -9.86 10.45 -1.35
N SER A 65 -10.30 9.37 -2.00
CA SER A 65 -9.96 7.98 -1.64
C SER A 65 -8.45 7.76 -1.74
N ASN A 66 -7.86 8.05 -2.90
CA ASN A 66 -6.44 7.87 -3.16
C ASN A 66 -5.56 8.65 -2.16
N LEU A 67 -5.87 9.92 -1.90
CA LEU A 67 -5.11 10.72 -0.93
C LEU A 67 -5.24 10.17 0.50
N THR A 68 -6.41 9.64 0.85
CA THR A 68 -6.64 9.02 2.16
C THR A 68 -5.91 7.69 2.30
N ILE A 69 -5.88 6.88 1.24
CA ILE A 69 -5.04 5.67 1.15
C ILE A 69 -3.57 6.06 1.34
N MET A 70 -3.07 7.09 0.66
CA MET A 70 -1.68 7.53 0.81
C MET A 70 -1.34 7.94 2.24
N TYR A 71 -2.17 8.77 2.86
CA TYR A 71 -2.00 9.10 4.27
C TYR A 71 -1.98 7.83 5.13
N ARG A 72 -2.92 6.90 4.93
CA ARG A 72 -3.01 5.67 5.71
C ARG A 72 -1.74 4.85 5.59
N GLN A 73 -1.24 4.61 4.38
CA GLN A 73 -0.12 3.69 4.17
C GLN A 73 1.23 4.26 4.61
N LEU A 74 1.45 5.56 4.44
CA LEU A 74 2.72 6.21 4.81
C LEU A 74 2.74 6.69 6.26
N VAL A 75 1.58 7.02 6.83
CA VAL A 75 1.47 7.60 8.19
C VAL A 75 0.93 6.61 9.20
N SER A 76 -0.26 6.05 8.98
CA SER A 76 -0.96 5.22 9.99
C SER A 76 -0.41 3.80 10.05
N ASN A 77 -0.25 3.17 8.90
CA ASN A 77 0.23 1.79 8.76
C ASN A 77 1.75 1.78 8.65
N GLY A 78 2.40 2.77 8.03
CA GLY A 78 3.86 2.88 7.95
C GLY A 78 4.52 3.58 9.14
N LYS A 79 4.21 3.21 10.39
CA LYS A 79 4.78 3.93 11.56
C LYS A 79 6.19 3.50 11.97
N THR A 80 6.57 2.28 11.62
CA THR A 80 7.84 1.66 12.01
C THR A 80 8.48 1.03 10.79
N PRO A 81 9.78 0.67 10.84
CA PRO A 81 10.45 0.03 9.73
C PRO A 81 9.80 -1.31 9.37
N GLU A 82 9.40 -2.11 10.37
CA GLU A 82 8.72 -3.40 10.17
C GLU A 82 7.40 -3.26 9.43
N LEU A 83 6.61 -2.23 9.75
CA LEU A 83 5.34 -2.01 9.06
C LEU A 83 5.50 -1.39 7.67
N PHE A 84 6.61 -0.69 7.41
CA PHE A 84 6.85 -0.04 6.12
C PHE A 84 7.53 -0.96 5.10
N PHE A 85 8.60 -1.64 5.52
CA PHE A 85 9.41 -2.52 4.67
C PHE A 85 8.93 -3.97 4.67
N GLY A 86 8.17 -4.39 5.69
CA GLY A 86 7.74 -5.77 5.86
C GLY A 86 8.64 -6.59 6.80
N SER A 87 8.32 -7.87 6.90
CA SER A 87 9.02 -8.83 7.74
C SER A 87 10.41 -9.19 7.21
N PRO A 88 11.35 -9.59 8.10
CA PRO A 88 12.63 -10.12 7.67
C PRO A 88 12.49 -11.35 6.76
N PHE A 89 13.35 -11.45 5.75
CA PHE A 89 13.52 -12.63 4.92
C PHE A 89 15.02 -12.94 4.78
N ARG A 90 15.43 -14.13 5.23
CA ARG A 90 16.83 -14.54 5.32
C ARG A 90 17.09 -15.82 4.54
N ALA A 91 18.37 -16.10 4.27
CA ALA A 91 18.76 -17.32 3.60
C ALA A 91 18.35 -18.56 4.42
N GLY A 92 17.54 -19.43 3.83
CA GLY A 92 16.99 -20.62 4.48
C GLY A 92 15.55 -20.46 4.95
N ASP A 93 14.99 -19.25 4.91
CA ASP A 93 13.58 -19.02 5.19
C ASP A 93 12.72 -19.53 4.03
N ASN A 94 11.50 -19.97 4.34
CA ASN A 94 10.43 -20.20 3.37
C ASN A 94 9.58 -18.93 3.23
N ASP A 95 8.90 -18.79 2.09
CA ASP A 95 8.06 -17.64 1.78
C ASP A 95 6.70 -17.66 2.51
N GLU A 96 6.45 -18.68 3.33
CA GLU A 96 5.14 -18.98 3.92
C GLU A 96 4.68 -17.98 4.99
N ASN A 97 5.57 -17.10 5.48
CA ASN A 97 5.27 -16.16 6.58
C ASN A 97 5.75 -14.71 6.34
N GLY A 98 6.10 -14.36 5.10
CA GLY A 98 6.51 -12.99 4.76
C GLY A 98 5.34 -12.03 4.90
N VAL A 99 5.41 -11.07 5.83
CA VAL A 99 4.45 -9.96 5.90
C VAL A 99 4.98 -8.84 5.02
N GLN A 100 4.26 -8.55 3.94
CA GLN A 100 4.57 -7.41 3.06
C GLN A 100 4.48 -6.07 3.79
N GLY A 101 5.31 -5.12 3.39
CA GLY A 101 5.28 -3.77 3.91
C GLY A 101 4.01 -3.00 3.51
N SER A 102 3.71 -1.91 4.21
CA SER A 102 2.49 -1.13 3.97
C SER A 102 2.39 -0.66 2.52
N VAL A 103 3.49 -0.17 1.94
CA VAL A 103 3.54 0.38 0.57
C VAL A 103 3.60 -0.71 -0.50
N GLU A 104 4.27 -1.83 -0.23
CA GLU A 104 4.31 -3.02 -1.12
C GLU A 104 2.91 -3.60 -1.32
N ASN A 105 2.12 -3.64 -0.25
CA ASN A 105 0.72 -4.03 -0.29
C ASN A 105 -0.12 -2.98 -1.04
N ILE A 106 -0.20 -1.76 -0.50
CA ILE A 106 -0.96 -0.64 -1.07
C ILE A 106 -0.12 0.63 -0.95
N PRO A 107 0.10 1.39 -2.04
CA PRO A 107 -0.60 1.33 -3.32
C PRO A 107 0.05 0.47 -4.40
N HIS A 108 1.20 -0.16 -4.15
CA HIS A 108 1.95 -0.91 -5.18
C HIS A 108 1.10 -1.99 -5.86
N GLY A 109 0.54 -2.94 -5.10
CA GLY A 109 -0.31 -4.01 -5.63
C GLY A 109 -1.48 -3.51 -6.49
N PRO A 110 -2.33 -2.58 -5.97
CA PRO A 110 -3.43 -2.01 -6.74
C PRO A 110 -3.01 -1.35 -8.06
N VAL A 111 -1.89 -0.62 -8.11
CA VAL A 111 -1.44 0.02 -9.36
C VAL A 111 -1.02 -1.02 -10.41
N HIS A 112 -0.40 -2.14 -9.98
CA HIS A 112 -0.09 -3.27 -10.85
C HIS A 112 -1.36 -3.88 -11.47
N ILE A 113 -2.32 -4.27 -10.62
CA ILE A 113 -3.58 -4.90 -11.04
C ILE A 113 -4.42 -3.94 -11.89
N TRP A 114 -4.45 -2.65 -11.54
CA TRP A 114 -5.17 -1.62 -12.29
C TRP A 114 -4.58 -1.41 -13.69
N CYS A 115 -3.26 -1.49 -13.85
CA CYS A 115 -2.62 -1.25 -15.13
C CYS A 115 -2.66 -2.46 -16.08
N GLY A 116 -2.55 -3.68 -15.55
CA GLY A 116 -2.49 -4.92 -16.33
C GLY A 116 -3.76 -5.16 -17.19
N ASP A 117 -3.60 -5.73 -18.38
CA ASP A 117 -4.71 -6.04 -19.28
C ASP A 117 -5.49 -7.26 -18.75
N ASN A 118 -6.71 -6.99 -18.26
CA ASN A 118 -7.59 -8.02 -17.73
C ASN A 118 -8.17 -8.99 -18.78
N THR A 119 -7.84 -8.79 -20.06
CA THR A 119 -8.18 -9.73 -21.14
C THR A 119 -7.07 -10.75 -21.41
N GLN A 120 -5.88 -10.56 -20.82
CA GLN A 120 -4.75 -11.49 -20.92
C GLN A 120 -4.88 -12.62 -19.88
N PRO A 121 -4.33 -13.82 -20.18
CA PRO A 121 -4.52 -15.00 -19.34
C PRO A 121 -4.02 -14.85 -17.89
N ASN A 122 -3.03 -13.99 -17.65
CA ASN A 122 -2.45 -13.78 -16.33
C ASN A 122 -2.34 -12.30 -15.96
N LEU A 123 -3.16 -11.42 -16.56
CA LEU A 123 -3.15 -9.96 -16.34
C LEU A 123 -1.88 -9.24 -16.86
N GLU A 124 -1.26 -9.78 -17.89
CA GLU A 124 -0.07 -9.19 -18.51
C GLU A 124 -0.32 -7.75 -19.02
N ASP A 125 0.69 -6.87 -19.08
CA ASP A 125 2.04 -7.08 -18.55
C ASP A 125 2.11 -6.67 -17.05
N MET A 126 1.61 -5.48 -16.68
CA MET A 126 1.74 -4.92 -15.32
C MET A 126 1.06 -5.72 -14.21
N GLY A 127 0.01 -6.50 -14.50
CA GLY A 127 -0.75 -7.22 -13.47
C GLY A 127 -0.07 -8.50 -12.97
N ASN A 128 1.11 -8.85 -13.49
CA ASN A 128 1.85 -10.03 -13.03
C ASN A 128 3.36 -9.79 -12.97
N PHE A 129 4.02 -10.23 -11.91
CA PHE A 129 5.44 -9.99 -11.69
C PHE A 129 6.36 -10.56 -12.78
N TYR A 130 5.99 -11.68 -13.41
CA TYR A 130 6.83 -12.27 -14.45
C TYR A 130 6.87 -11.42 -15.73
N SER A 131 5.85 -10.59 -15.95
CA SER A 131 5.65 -9.77 -17.14
C SER A 131 5.78 -8.28 -16.91
N ALA A 132 5.60 -7.79 -15.68
CA ALA A 132 5.45 -6.36 -15.39
C ALA A 132 6.60 -5.50 -15.93
N GLY A 133 7.85 -5.97 -15.84
CA GLY A 133 9.02 -5.24 -16.34
C GLY A 133 9.10 -5.09 -17.87
N ARG A 134 8.19 -5.72 -18.64
CA ARG A 134 8.07 -5.56 -20.10
C ARG A 134 7.38 -4.24 -20.46
N ASP A 135 6.46 -3.77 -19.62
CA ASP A 135 5.81 -2.48 -19.79
C ASP A 135 6.74 -1.35 -19.30
N PRO A 136 7.10 -0.36 -20.14
CA PRO A 136 7.94 0.75 -19.74
C PRO A 136 7.40 1.57 -18.54
N ILE A 137 6.10 1.56 -18.27
CA ILE A 137 5.51 2.30 -17.13
C ILE A 137 5.87 1.67 -15.77
N PHE A 138 6.22 0.38 -15.74
CA PHE A 138 6.70 -0.32 -14.55
C PHE A 138 7.80 0.46 -13.84
N TYR A 139 8.78 0.94 -14.60
CA TYR A 139 9.92 1.66 -14.06
C TYR A 139 9.52 3.05 -13.53
N ALA A 140 8.50 3.70 -14.09
CA ALA A 140 7.98 4.97 -13.57
C ALA A 140 7.11 4.77 -12.32
N HIS A 141 6.36 3.67 -12.25
CA HIS A 141 5.64 3.26 -11.04
C HIS A 141 6.64 3.01 -9.90
N HIS A 142 7.64 2.16 -10.10
CA HIS A 142 8.66 1.86 -9.09
C HIS A 142 9.55 3.06 -8.75
N SER A 143 9.73 4.00 -9.67
CA SER A 143 10.38 5.28 -9.37
C SER A 143 9.58 6.09 -8.33
N ASN A 144 8.24 6.05 -8.35
CA ASN A 144 7.44 6.69 -7.30
C ASN A 144 7.43 5.87 -6.00
N ILE A 145 7.53 4.54 -6.07
CA ILE A 145 7.70 3.68 -4.89
C ILE A 145 9.03 3.99 -4.18
N ASP A 146 10.13 4.13 -4.91
CA ASP A 146 11.42 4.57 -4.34
C ASP A 146 11.33 5.99 -3.74
N ARG A 147 10.62 6.91 -4.43
CA ARG A 147 10.28 8.24 -3.87
C ARG A 147 9.51 8.14 -2.56
N MET A 148 8.59 7.18 -2.40
CA MET A 148 7.84 6.99 -1.15
C MET A 148 8.75 6.63 0.02
N TRP A 149 9.80 5.83 -0.19
CA TRP A 149 10.79 5.56 0.85
C TRP A 149 11.51 6.84 1.27
N LYS A 150 11.95 7.67 0.32
CA LYS A 150 12.54 8.99 0.63
C LYS A 150 11.59 9.85 1.45
N ILE A 151 10.32 9.98 1.04
CA ILE A 151 9.33 10.80 1.74
C ILE A 151 9.04 10.24 3.14
N TRP A 152 8.86 8.94 3.29
CA TRP A 152 8.55 8.28 4.55
C TRP A 152 9.55 8.63 5.66
N LYS A 153 10.84 8.66 5.34
CA LYS A 153 11.91 9.04 6.27
C LYS A 153 11.82 10.51 6.74
N THR A 154 11.20 11.38 5.96
CA THR A 154 11.02 12.80 6.33
C THR A 154 9.86 13.03 7.29
N LEU A 155 8.95 12.06 7.46
CA LEU A 155 7.78 12.18 8.32
C LEU A 155 8.09 12.05 9.82
N GLY A 156 9.36 11.76 10.17
CA GLY A 156 9.85 11.68 11.54
C GLY A 156 9.26 10.51 12.36
N GLY A 157 9.44 10.58 13.68
CA GLY A 157 9.06 9.49 14.59
C GLY A 157 10.00 8.30 14.48
N ARG A 158 9.46 7.08 14.47
CA ARG A 158 10.23 5.83 14.37
C ARG A 158 10.44 5.37 12.92
N ARG A 159 10.33 6.28 11.95
CA ARG A 159 10.46 6.03 10.52
C ARG A 159 11.90 6.15 10.07
N GLN A 160 12.64 5.06 10.23
CA GLN A 160 14.07 4.98 9.95
C GLN A 160 14.40 3.69 9.20
N ASP A 161 15.53 3.65 8.52
CA ASP A 161 15.99 2.40 7.89
C ASP A 161 16.27 1.32 8.95
N PHE A 162 16.17 0.05 8.56
CA PHE A 162 16.57 -1.03 9.44
C PHE A 162 18.07 -0.94 9.76
N THR A 163 18.42 -1.35 10.98
CA THR A 163 19.82 -1.46 11.43
C THR A 163 20.29 -2.91 11.55
N ASP A 164 19.42 -3.87 11.23
CA ASP A 164 19.72 -5.30 11.22
C ASP A 164 20.87 -5.60 10.23
N PRO A 165 22.00 -6.17 10.69
CA PRO A 165 23.10 -6.56 9.82
C PRO A 165 22.70 -7.52 8.69
N ASP A 166 21.71 -8.38 8.88
CA ASP A 166 21.26 -9.32 7.86
C ASP A 166 20.60 -8.56 6.70
N TRP A 167 19.75 -7.58 7.01
CA TRP A 167 19.16 -6.69 6.02
C TRP A 167 20.21 -5.82 5.34
N LEU A 168 21.08 -5.17 6.11
CA LEU A 168 22.12 -4.28 5.58
C LEU A 168 23.13 -4.98 4.67
N ASN A 169 23.45 -6.24 4.95
CA ASN A 169 24.45 -7.01 4.20
C ASN A 169 23.86 -7.91 3.12
N ALA A 170 22.53 -8.05 3.06
CA ALA A 170 21.83 -8.67 1.93
C ALA A 170 22.34 -8.05 0.62
N SER A 171 22.57 -8.90 -0.38
CA SER A 171 23.23 -8.50 -1.61
C SER A 171 22.54 -9.04 -2.84
N PHE A 172 22.50 -8.23 -3.89
CA PHE A 172 21.91 -8.55 -5.17
C PHE A 172 22.96 -8.42 -6.28
N LEU A 173 22.71 -9.06 -7.42
CA LEU A 173 23.55 -8.98 -8.61
C LEU A 173 22.76 -8.28 -9.72
N PHE A 174 23.33 -7.23 -10.29
CA PHE A 174 22.78 -6.52 -11.45
C PHE A 174 23.86 -6.38 -12.51
N TYR A 175 23.46 -6.31 -13.78
CA TYR A 175 24.34 -5.84 -14.84
C TYR A 175 24.33 -4.31 -14.86
N ASP A 176 25.51 -3.69 -14.93
CA ASP A 176 25.65 -2.25 -15.11
C ASP A 176 25.54 -1.84 -16.60
N GLU A 177 25.69 -0.55 -16.89
CA GLU A 177 25.63 0.00 -18.26
C GLU A 177 26.78 -0.48 -19.16
N ASN A 178 27.85 -1.05 -18.59
CA ASN A 178 28.98 -1.65 -19.29
C ASN A 178 28.84 -3.18 -19.41
N ALA A 179 27.65 -3.70 -19.14
CA ALA A 179 27.32 -5.13 -19.12
C ALA A 179 28.20 -5.95 -18.17
N GLN A 180 28.65 -5.35 -17.07
CA GLN A 180 29.41 -6.04 -16.03
C GLN A 180 28.49 -6.47 -14.88
N PRO A 181 28.63 -7.70 -14.36
CA PRO A 181 27.89 -8.12 -13.17
C PRO A 181 28.46 -7.45 -11.92
N VAL A 182 27.65 -6.63 -11.26
CA VAL A 182 28.00 -5.89 -10.04
C VAL A 182 27.19 -6.43 -8.88
N ARG A 183 27.89 -6.73 -7.77
CA ARG A 183 27.25 -7.06 -6.49
C ARG A 183 27.02 -5.79 -5.70
N VAL A 184 25.75 -5.52 -5.38
CA VAL A 184 25.34 -4.39 -4.54
C VAL A 184 24.82 -4.88 -3.20
N LYS A 185 24.88 -4.04 -2.16
CA LYS A 185 24.30 -4.33 -0.84
C LYS A 185 23.26 -3.29 -0.48
N VAL A 186 22.27 -3.69 0.32
CA VAL A 186 21.20 -2.80 0.78
C VAL A 186 21.75 -1.56 1.49
N LYS A 187 22.76 -1.71 2.35
CA LYS A 187 23.35 -0.58 3.07
C LYS A 187 23.92 0.53 2.17
N ASP A 188 24.25 0.19 0.92
CA ASP A 188 24.86 1.13 -0.02
C ASP A 188 23.80 1.94 -0.80
N CYS A 189 22.51 1.61 -0.68
CA CYS A 189 21.40 2.33 -1.35
C CYS A 189 20.51 3.17 -0.41
N LEU A 190 20.85 3.27 0.89
CA LEU A 190 20.02 3.99 1.86
C LEU A 190 19.94 5.52 1.62
N ASP A 191 20.90 6.07 0.89
CA ASP A 191 21.00 7.50 0.57
C ASP A 191 21.13 7.70 -0.95
N THR A 192 20.05 8.14 -1.59
CA THR A 192 19.99 8.35 -3.04
C THR A 192 21.02 9.38 -3.52
N ASN A 193 21.44 10.32 -2.66
CA ASN A 193 22.45 11.30 -3.04
C ASN A 193 23.81 10.65 -3.27
N LYS A 194 24.14 9.58 -2.52
CA LYS A 194 25.36 8.79 -2.76
C LYS A 194 25.28 7.96 -4.03
N LEU A 195 24.07 7.64 -4.47
CA LEU A 195 23.79 7.03 -5.77
C LEU A 195 23.71 8.06 -6.91
N GLY A 196 23.89 9.35 -6.61
CA GLY A 196 23.92 10.41 -7.62
C GLY A 196 22.55 10.88 -8.11
N TYR A 197 21.45 10.57 -7.41
CA TYR A 197 20.12 11.02 -7.81
C TYR A 197 19.25 11.56 -6.66
N GLY A 198 18.24 12.34 -7.06
CA GLY A 198 17.18 12.81 -6.20
C GLY A 198 15.91 13.06 -7.01
N TYR A 199 14.81 13.22 -6.27
CA TYR A 199 13.50 13.53 -6.86
C TYR A 199 13.28 15.02 -6.94
N GLN A 200 12.62 15.47 -8.01
CA GLN A 200 12.07 16.81 -8.08
C GLN A 200 11.08 17.02 -6.93
N ASP A 201 11.23 18.15 -6.23
CA ASP A 201 10.28 18.55 -5.19
C ASP A 201 8.95 18.94 -5.85
N VAL A 202 7.90 18.24 -5.43
CA VAL A 202 6.51 18.44 -5.86
C VAL A 202 5.61 18.36 -4.64
N ASP A 203 4.43 18.98 -4.72
CA ASP A 203 3.47 18.97 -3.63
C ASP A 203 3.10 17.55 -3.18
N ILE A 204 2.93 17.37 -1.87
CA ILE A 204 2.55 16.11 -1.21
C ILE A 204 1.16 16.31 -0.58
N PRO A 205 0.08 16.32 -1.38
CA PRO A 205 -1.25 16.76 -0.92
C PRO A 205 -1.90 15.80 0.09
N TRP A 206 -1.44 14.56 0.18
CA TRP A 206 -1.99 13.57 1.09
C TRP A 206 -1.56 13.77 2.55
N LEU A 207 -0.59 14.65 2.86
CA LEU A 207 -0.14 14.89 4.25
C LEU A 207 -1.29 15.32 5.19
N GLU A 208 -2.30 16.02 4.66
CA GLU A 208 -3.47 16.48 5.42
C GLU A 208 -4.72 15.62 5.20
N SER A 209 -4.59 14.47 4.52
CA SER A 209 -5.71 13.61 4.12
C SER A 209 -6.00 12.49 5.12
N ARG A 210 -5.99 12.82 6.41
CA ARG A 210 -6.27 11.84 7.46
C ARG A 210 -7.70 11.29 7.35
N PRO A 211 -7.91 9.96 7.40
CA PRO A 211 -9.26 9.38 7.37
C PRO A 211 -10.14 9.91 8.50
N THR A 212 -11.43 10.11 8.22
CA THR A 212 -12.39 10.63 9.21
C THR A 212 -13.28 9.51 9.75
N PRO A 213 -13.61 9.48 11.05
CA PRO A 213 -14.44 8.41 11.59
C PRO A 213 -15.88 8.53 11.03
N ARG A 214 -16.45 7.42 10.56
CA ARG A 214 -17.84 7.34 10.08
C ARG A 214 -18.83 7.68 11.19
N ARG A 215 -18.46 7.42 12.45
CA ARG A 215 -19.34 7.59 13.62
C ARG A 215 -20.15 8.89 13.57
N SER A 216 -21.45 8.74 13.33
CA SER A 216 -22.39 9.85 13.40
C SER A 216 -22.46 10.39 14.84
N LYS A 217 -22.67 11.71 14.99
CA LYS A 217 -22.90 12.34 16.30
C LYS A 217 -24.04 11.68 17.10
N LEU A 218 -24.97 11.00 16.41
CA LEU A 218 -26.13 10.28 16.98
C LEU A 218 -25.76 9.00 17.74
N VAL A 219 -24.74 8.25 17.30
CA VAL A 219 -24.32 7.01 17.99
C VAL A 219 -23.52 7.32 19.27
N LYS A 220 -22.74 8.41 19.27
CA LYS A 220 -22.13 8.96 20.50
C LYS A 220 -23.19 9.25 21.57
N LEU A 221 -24.34 9.78 21.18
CA LEU A 221 -25.45 10.05 22.10
C LEU A 221 -26.05 8.75 22.64
N LYS A 222 -26.34 7.76 21.76
CA LYS A 222 -26.89 6.45 22.17
C LYS A 222 -25.94 5.68 23.10
N ASN A 223 -24.64 5.69 22.86
CA ASN A 223 -23.65 5.01 23.70
C ASN A 223 -23.42 5.72 25.04
N ALA A 224 -23.53 7.06 25.09
CA ALA A 224 -23.55 7.79 26.36
C ALA A 224 -24.75 7.38 27.23
N PHE A 225 -25.94 7.21 26.65
CA PHE A 225 -27.11 6.70 27.37
C PHE A 225 -27.00 5.21 27.75
N LYS A 226 -26.33 4.38 26.94
CA LYS A 226 -26.07 2.96 27.27
C LYS A 226 -25.07 2.77 28.42
N SER A 227 -24.15 3.73 28.64
CA SER A 227 -23.17 3.69 29.74
C SER A 227 -23.77 3.95 31.14
N LEU A 228 -25.04 4.38 31.21
CA LEU A 228 -25.80 4.55 32.45
C LEU A 228 -26.60 3.30 32.86
N GLY A 229 -26.68 2.29 31.99
CA GLY A 229 -27.25 0.98 32.29
C GLY A 229 -26.15 -0.06 32.48
N VAL A 230 -26.39 -1.07 33.33
CA VAL A 230 -25.49 -2.22 33.50
C VAL A 230 -25.29 -2.86 32.13
N ALA A 231 -24.11 -2.67 31.55
CA ALA A 231 -23.76 -3.26 30.28
C ALA A 231 -23.55 -4.76 30.50
N HIS A 232 -24.54 -5.57 30.12
CA HIS A 232 -24.24 -6.94 29.73
C HIS A 232 -23.27 -6.85 28.56
N ALA A 233 -22.01 -7.22 28.80
CA ALA A 233 -21.06 -7.50 27.75
C ALA A 233 -21.60 -8.71 26.99
N ALA A 234 -22.46 -8.48 25.99
CA ALA A 234 -22.74 -9.49 25.00
C ALA A 234 -21.39 -9.92 24.44
N GLU A 235 -21.06 -11.20 24.56
CA GLU A 235 -19.90 -11.74 23.84
C GLU A 235 -20.14 -11.42 22.37
N GLY A 236 -19.24 -10.62 21.78
CA GLY A 236 -19.33 -10.31 20.37
C GLY A 236 -19.20 -11.58 19.53
N PRO A 237 -19.50 -11.52 18.24
CA PRO A 237 -19.39 -12.68 17.37
C PRO A 237 -17.99 -13.29 17.50
N LYS A 238 -17.93 -14.59 17.75
CA LYS A 238 -16.72 -15.41 17.76
C LYS A 238 -16.73 -16.27 16.51
N VAL A 239 -15.62 -16.27 15.81
CA VAL A 239 -15.39 -17.08 14.62
C VAL A 239 -14.24 -18.04 14.92
N GLU A 240 -14.37 -19.29 14.50
CA GLU A 240 -13.31 -20.29 14.62
C GLU A 240 -12.35 -20.20 13.43
N PHE A 241 -11.06 -20.32 13.70
CA PHE A 241 -9.98 -20.33 12.69
C PHE A 241 -9.29 -21.69 12.67
N PRO A 242 -8.71 -22.12 11.53
CA PRO A 242 -8.72 -21.45 10.22
C PRO A 242 -10.11 -21.49 9.56
N LEU A 243 -10.37 -20.57 8.62
CA LEU A 243 -11.60 -20.52 7.85
C LEU A 243 -11.34 -20.11 6.41
N VAL A 244 -12.27 -20.43 5.52
CA VAL A 244 -12.30 -19.91 4.14
C VAL A 244 -13.12 -18.63 4.11
N LEU A 245 -12.52 -17.53 3.65
CA LEU A 245 -13.16 -16.21 3.62
C LEU A 245 -14.06 -16.05 2.38
N GLU A 246 -15.22 -16.72 2.40
CA GLU A 246 -16.20 -16.66 1.30
C GLU A 246 -17.16 -15.47 1.37
N SER A 247 -17.29 -14.87 2.57
CA SER A 247 -18.19 -13.75 2.83
C SER A 247 -17.67 -12.88 3.98
N VAL A 248 -18.35 -11.75 4.22
CA VAL A 248 -18.00 -10.85 5.32
C VAL A 248 -18.16 -11.57 6.66
N ILE A 249 -17.07 -11.68 7.40
CA ILE A 249 -17.06 -12.16 8.79
C ILE A 249 -16.87 -11.00 9.76
N LYS A 250 -17.35 -11.17 10.99
CA LYS A 250 -17.10 -10.26 12.11
C LYS A 250 -16.61 -11.07 13.29
N THR A 251 -15.48 -10.71 13.88
CA THR A 251 -14.95 -11.37 15.08
C THR A 251 -14.46 -10.35 16.11
N THR A 252 -14.51 -10.71 17.38
CA THR A 252 -14.01 -9.87 18.47
C THR A 252 -12.57 -10.22 18.79
N VAL A 253 -11.67 -9.25 18.64
CA VAL A 253 -10.24 -9.40 18.99
C VAL A 253 -9.96 -8.71 20.32
N ALA A 254 -9.37 -9.45 21.27
CA ALA A 254 -9.01 -8.89 22.56
C ALA A 254 -7.78 -7.98 22.43
N ARG A 255 -7.90 -6.74 22.91
CA ARG A 255 -6.76 -5.82 22.97
C ARG A 255 -5.84 -6.19 24.14
N PRO A 256 -4.51 -6.25 23.94
CA PRO A 256 -3.58 -6.65 24.99
C PRO A 256 -3.53 -5.64 26.15
N LYS A 257 -3.73 -4.35 25.86
CA LYS A 257 -3.71 -3.28 26.86
C LYS A 257 -4.72 -2.18 26.54
N LYS A 258 -5.52 -1.79 27.53
CA LYS A 258 -6.50 -0.69 27.44
C LYS A 258 -5.92 0.57 28.07
N SER A 259 -6.43 1.74 27.67
CA SER A 259 -6.10 3.05 28.27
C SER A 259 -4.61 3.41 28.30
N ARG A 260 -3.86 3.03 27.26
CA ARG A 260 -2.46 3.41 27.10
C ARG A 260 -2.27 4.94 27.06
N SER A 261 -1.27 5.42 27.77
CA SER A 261 -0.80 6.82 27.76
C SER A 261 -0.23 7.22 26.40
N LYS A 262 -0.02 8.53 26.20
CA LYS A 262 0.59 9.05 24.98
C LYS A 262 2.01 8.51 24.78
N LYS A 263 2.82 8.53 25.85
CA LYS A 263 4.19 8.01 25.85
C LYS A 263 4.23 6.53 25.45
N GLU A 264 3.40 5.71 26.06
CA GLU A 264 3.34 4.28 25.72
C GLU A 264 3.01 4.06 24.24
N LYS A 265 2.09 4.85 23.66
CA LYS A 265 1.72 4.76 22.23
C LYS A 265 2.80 5.26 21.28
N GLU A 266 3.68 6.16 21.74
CA GLU A 266 4.81 6.65 20.94
C GLU A 266 5.95 5.61 20.93
N GLU A 267 6.17 4.94 22.07
CA GLU A 267 7.20 3.91 22.25
C GLU A 267 6.85 2.59 21.53
N GLU A 268 5.59 2.16 21.58
CA GLU A 268 5.14 0.90 20.98
C GLU A 268 3.89 1.12 20.12
N GLU A 269 3.81 0.51 18.93
CA GLU A 269 2.56 0.54 18.15
C GLU A 269 1.64 -0.62 18.55
N GLU A 270 0.33 -0.40 18.60
CA GLU A 270 -0.64 -1.50 18.73
C GLU A 270 -1.03 -1.96 17.32
N VAL A 271 -0.62 -3.17 16.96
CA VAL A 271 -0.79 -3.71 15.60
C VAL A 271 -1.82 -4.84 15.63
N LEU A 272 -2.77 -4.81 14.69
CA LEU A 272 -3.62 -5.95 14.39
C LEU A 272 -2.86 -6.85 13.42
N VAL A 273 -2.69 -8.12 13.78
CA VAL A 273 -2.04 -9.13 12.93
C VAL A 273 -3.09 -10.11 12.44
N ILE A 274 -3.11 -10.34 11.13
CA ILE A 274 -3.85 -11.42 10.48
C ILE A 274 -2.79 -12.32 9.87
N GLU A 275 -2.62 -13.50 10.47
CA GLU A 275 -1.57 -14.46 10.13
C GLU A 275 -2.14 -15.66 9.38
N ASP A 276 -1.26 -16.50 8.84
CA ASP A 276 -1.59 -17.75 8.15
C ASP A 276 -2.61 -17.57 6.99
N ILE A 277 -2.47 -16.48 6.23
CA ILE A 277 -3.29 -16.23 5.04
C ILE A 277 -2.81 -17.15 3.91
N VAL A 278 -3.64 -18.14 3.56
CA VAL A 278 -3.35 -19.13 2.50
C VAL A 278 -4.23 -18.87 1.27
N PHE A 279 -3.61 -18.78 0.10
CA PHE A 279 -4.27 -18.57 -1.18
C PHE A 279 -3.42 -19.11 -2.36
N ASP A 280 -4.02 -19.22 -3.54
CA ASP A 280 -3.29 -19.52 -4.78
C ASP A 280 -2.55 -18.27 -5.27
N LYS A 281 -1.22 -18.31 -5.29
CA LYS A 281 -0.35 -17.18 -5.67
C LYS A 281 -0.50 -16.75 -7.14
N ASN A 282 -1.21 -17.52 -7.98
CA ASN A 282 -1.50 -17.15 -9.36
C ASN A 282 -2.82 -16.40 -9.52
N VAL A 283 -3.57 -16.23 -8.44
CA VAL A 283 -4.87 -15.55 -8.44
C VAL A 283 -4.75 -14.27 -7.63
N PRO A 284 -5.15 -13.10 -8.17
CA PRO A 284 -5.21 -11.87 -7.39
C PRO A 284 -6.16 -12.03 -6.20
N VAL A 285 -5.72 -11.65 -5.01
CA VAL A 285 -6.52 -11.74 -3.79
C VAL A 285 -6.57 -10.37 -3.11
N LYS A 286 -7.78 -9.94 -2.75
CA LYS A 286 -7.99 -8.77 -1.89
C LYS A 286 -9.06 -9.02 -0.85
N PHE A 287 -8.81 -8.61 0.39
CA PHE A 287 -9.85 -8.43 1.39
C PHE A 287 -9.61 -7.19 2.23
N ASP A 288 -10.70 -6.52 2.61
CA ASP A 288 -10.66 -5.30 3.39
C ASP A 288 -10.86 -5.58 4.87
N VAL A 289 -10.17 -4.81 5.72
CA VAL A 289 -10.19 -4.95 7.17
C VAL A 289 -10.82 -3.70 7.79
N TYR A 290 -11.88 -3.91 8.56
CA TYR A 290 -12.58 -2.87 9.27
C TYR A 290 -12.48 -3.08 10.79
N ILE A 291 -12.22 -2.00 11.53
CA ILE A 291 -12.13 -2.02 12.99
C ILE A 291 -13.24 -1.13 13.56
N ASN A 292 -14.15 -1.74 14.32
CA ASN A 292 -15.30 -1.08 14.95
C ASN A 292 -16.20 -0.33 13.96
N ASP A 293 -16.39 -0.86 12.75
CA ASP A 293 -17.47 -0.40 11.86
C ASP A 293 -18.81 -0.94 12.37
N GLU A 294 -19.68 -0.03 12.76
CA GLU A 294 -20.95 -0.34 13.45
C GLU A 294 -22.14 -0.39 12.48
N ASP A 295 -21.91 -0.15 11.19
CA ASP A 295 -22.91 -0.23 10.13
C ASP A 295 -22.91 -1.63 9.47
N ASP A 296 -23.99 -1.96 8.77
CA ASP A 296 -24.12 -3.24 8.06
C ASP A 296 -23.39 -3.23 6.71
N SER A 297 -23.17 -2.03 6.16
CA SER A 297 -22.37 -1.81 4.95
C SER A 297 -20.95 -1.36 5.28
N PRO A 298 -19.91 -1.82 4.58
CA PRO A 298 -18.54 -1.36 4.80
C PRO A 298 -18.38 0.16 4.55
N SER A 299 -17.65 0.85 5.42
CA SER A 299 -17.53 2.31 5.41
C SER A 299 -16.75 2.91 4.23
N GLY A 300 -15.95 2.10 3.54
CA GLY A 300 -15.04 2.52 2.48
C GLY A 300 -13.72 3.14 2.97
N PRO A 301 -12.78 3.36 2.04
CA PRO A 301 -11.37 3.69 2.33
C PRO A 301 -11.14 5.10 2.87
N ASP A 302 -12.10 6.02 2.77
CA ASP A 302 -11.98 7.38 3.29
C ASP A 302 -12.29 7.49 4.80
N LYS A 303 -12.73 6.39 5.43
CA LYS A 303 -13.12 6.36 6.85
C LYS A 303 -12.07 5.75 7.77
N SER A 304 -12.07 6.18 9.03
CA SER A 304 -11.13 5.67 10.04
C SER A 304 -11.36 4.20 10.41
N GLU A 305 -12.58 3.71 10.26
CA GLU A 305 -12.95 2.31 10.51
C GLU A 305 -12.31 1.36 9.48
N PHE A 306 -12.02 1.84 8.27
CA PHE A 306 -11.20 1.11 7.29
C PHE A 306 -9.72 1.15 7.72
N ALA A 307 -9.23 0.01 8.20
CA ALA A 307 -7.86 -0.16 8.67
C ALA A 307 -6.86 -0.39 7.53
N GLY A 308 -7.33 -0.93 6.40
CA GLY A 308 -6.53 -1.27 5.24
C GLY A 308 -7.11 -2.49 4.56
N SER A 309 -6.33 -3.05 3.63
CA SER A 309 -6.65 -4.30 2.96
C SER A 309 -5.40 -5.18 2.92
N PHE A 310 -5.59 -6.45 2.67
CA PHE A 310 -4.55 -7.32 2.12
C PHE A 310 -4.75 -7.38 0.61
N VAL A 311 -3.68 -7.22 -0.17
CA VAL A 311 -3.66 -7.35 -1.64
C VAL A 311 -2.48 -8.26 -2.00
N SER A 312 -2.70 -9.23 -2.88
CA SER A 312 -1.66 -10.06 -3.49
C SER A 312 -1.98 -10.41 -4.92
#